data_AF-A0A1I4DZN1-F1
#
_entry.id   AF-A0A1I4DZN1-F1
#
_cell.length_a   1.000
_cell.length_b   1.000
_cell.length_c   1.000
_cell.angle_alpha   90.00
_cell.angle_beta   90.00
_cell.angle_gamma   90.00
#
_symmetry.space_group_name_H-M   'P 1'
#
loop_
_entity.id
_entity.type
_entity.pdbx_description
1 polymer ?
#
loop_
_entity_poly.entity_id
_entity_poly.type
_entity_poly.pdbx_seq_one_letter_code
_entity_poly.pdbx_strand_id
1 'polypeptide(L)'
;MSLSLDSTQLDRYSRHIIMDEVGPEGQQKLLDGSALVVGAGGLGAPVIQYLAAAGVGRIGVVDDDVVERSNLQRQVIHADADVGIPKVESAKKFVERLNPDVTVEAHETRLDTDNVEELVADYDVVVDASDNFPTRYMVNDAARIHDVPVAHGAIYKFEGQVTTLTPDGPCYRCLFREAPEPGTVPDCATTGVLGVLPGTVGCIQATEAMKLLLETGDVLEGRLLFYDAMDMTFETVPYRENPDCPVCGESAIDSIEGIEYSGGCTIAD
;
A
#
# COMPACT_ATOMS: atom_id res chain seq x y z
N MET A 1 -9.30 -18.21 19.52
CA MET A 1 -10.77 -18.09 19.63
C MET A 1 -11.38 -18.96 18.52
N SER A 2 -12.53 -19.60 18.73
CA SER A 2 -13.17 -20.34 17.63
C SER A 2 -13.78 -19.34 16.65
N LEU A 3 -13.35 -19.39 15.38
CA LEU A 3 -13.91 -18.63 14.26
C LEU A 3 -15.45 -18.69 14.31
N SER A 4 -16.11 -17.53 14.44
CA SER A 4 -17.57 -17.42 14.50
C SER A 4 -18.09 -16.71 13.27
N LEU A 5 -18.19 -17.46 12.16
CA LEU A 5 -18.78 -16.98 10.91
C LEU A 5 -20.22 -17.45 10.75
N ASP A 6 -21.05 -16.60 10.17
CA ASP A 6 -22.36 -17.03 9.68
C ASP A 6 -22.22 -17.90 8.41
N SER A 7 -23.34 -18.47 7.94
CA SER A 7 -23.33 -19.34 6.76
C SER A 7 -22.88 -18.63 5.49
N THR A 8 -23.16 -17.34 5.35
CA THR A 8 -22.80 -16.54 4.17
C THR A 8 -21.31 -16.23 4.17
N GLN A 9 -20.74 -15.88 5.31
CA GLN A 9 -19.31 -15.68 5.49
C GLN A 9 -18.53 -16.99 5.31
N LEU A 10 -19.02 -18.10 5.84
CA LEU A 10 -18.41 -19.43 5.61
C LEU A 10 -18.38 -19.80 4.13
N ASP A 11 -19.46 -19.54 3.39
CA ASP A 11 -19.51 -19.79 1.94
C ASP A 11 -18.49 -18.91 1.20
N ARG A 12 -18.48 -17.61 1.50
CA ARG A 12 -17.58 -16.60 0.90
C ARG A 12 -16.10 -16.96 1.10
N TYR A 13 -15.69 -17.27 2.33
CA TYR A 13 -14.28 -17.49 2.69
C TYR A 13 -13.88 -18.98 2.68
N SER A 14 -14.75 -19.87 2.20
CA SER A 14 -14.52 -21.32 2.19
C SER A 14 -13.19 -21.71 1.56
N ARG A 15 -12.71 -20.97 0.56
CA ARG A 15 -11.44 -21.25 -0.14
C ARG A 15 -10.19 -20.90 0.69
N HIS A 16 -10.26 -19.91 1.56
CA HIS A 16 -9.19 -19.62 2.51
C HIS A 16 -9.20 -20.61 3.69
N ILE A 17 -10.39 -20.90 4.22
CA ILE A 17 -10.57 -21.74 5.41
C ILE A 17 -10.05 -23.18 5.20
N ILE A 18 -10.04 -23.68 3.97
CA ILE A 18 -9.52 -25.03 3.65
C ILE A 18 -8.00 -25.07 3.45
N MET A 19 -7.32 -23.94 3.33
CA MET A 19 -5.87 -23.89 3.15
C MET A 19 -5.18 -24.05 4.51
N ASP A 20 -4.16 -24.89 4.61
CA ASP A 20 -3.46 -25.14 5.87
C ASP A 20 -2.75 -23.87 6.40
N GLU A 21 -2.23 -23.04 5.48
CA GLU A 21 -1.51 -21.80 5.80
C GLU A 21 -2.42 -20.64 6.25
N VAL A 22 -3.71 -20.71 5.96
CA VAL A 22 -4.71 -19.71 6.36
C VAL A 22 -5.64 -20.31 7.40
N GLY A 23 -6.42 -21.30 7.01
CA GLY A 23 -7.32 -22.02 7.90
C GLY A 23 -8.40 -21.12 8.52
N PRO A 24 -9.15 -21.65 9.50
CA PRO A 24 -10.09 -20.85 10.26
C PRO A 24 -9.44 -19.69 11.02
N GLU A 25 -8.24 -19.91 11.58
CA GLU A 25 -7.56 -18.92 12.41
C GLU A 25 -7.01 -17.76 11.59
N GLY A 26 -6.39 -18.01 10.44
CA GLY A 26 -5.92 -16.97 9.53
C GLY A 26 -7.06 -16.17 8.92
N GLN A 27 -8.20 -16.81 8.59
CA GLN A 27 -9.37 -16.03 8.16
C GLN A 27 -9.91 -15.13 9.28
N GLN A 28 -9.86 -15.57 10.55
CA GLN A 28 -10.19 -14.71 11.68
C GLN A 28 -9.22 -13.53 11.79
N LYS A 29 -7.90 -13.77 11.64
CA LYS A 29 -6.89 -12.68 11.62
C LYS A 29 -7.20 -11.64 10.56
N LEU A 30 -7.59 -12.05 9.35
CA LEU A 30 -7.98 -11.11 8.29
C LEU A 30 -9.19 -10.28 8.69
N LEU A 31 -10.24 -10.93 9.23
CA LEU A 31 -11.46 -10.25 9.65
C LEU A 31 -11.27 -9.29 10.82
N ASP A 32 -10.29 -9.56 11.69
CA ASP A 32 -9.93 -8.68 12.80
C ASP A 32 -8.89 -7.62 12.39
N GLY A 33 -8.18 -7.85 11.29
CA GLY A 33 -7.10 -7.01 10.80
C GLY A 33 -7.55 -5.80 10.00
N SER A 34 -6.64 -4.85 9.87
CA SER A 34 -6.88 -3.57 9.25
C SER A 34 -5.74 -3.12 8.34
N ALA A 35 -6.09 -2.48 7.22
CA ALA A 35 -5.13 -1.98 6.25
C ALA A 35 -5.41 -0.54 5.84
N LEU A 36 -4.39 0.32 5.87
CA LEU A 36 -4.44 1.67 5.29
C LEU A 36 -3.90 1.62 3.86
N VAL A 37 -4.73 1.95 2.87
CA VAL A 37 -4.31 2.08 1.47
C VAL A 37 -4.11 3.56 1.13
N VAL A 38 -2.86 3.95 0.91
CA VAL A 38 -2.47 5.32 0.55
C VAL A 38 -2.52 5.45 -0.97
N GLY A 39 -3.59 6.04 -1.48
CA GLY A 39 -3.89 6.19 -2.90
C GLY A 39 -4.89 5.17 -3.40
N ALA A 40 -6.01 5.63 -3.96
CA ALA A 40 -7.04 4.85 -4.64
C ALA A 40 -6.80 4.77 -6.17
N GLY A 41 -5.54 4.95 -6.58
CA GLY A 41 -5.13 5.01 -7.98
C GLY A 41 -4.96 3.65 -8.67
N GLY A 42 -4.07 3.58 -9.66
CA GLY A 42 -3.88 2.35 -10.44
C GLY A 42 -3.32 1.19 -9.60
N LEU A 43 -2.45 1.49 -8.65
CA LEU A 43 -1.91 0.52 -7.69
C LEU A 43 -2.91 0.19 -6.58
N GLY A 44 -3.58 1.20 -6.03
CA GLY A 44 -4.54 1.02 -4.94
C GLY A 44 -5.80 0.28 -5.34
N ALA A 45 -6.27 0.43 -6.58
CA ALA A 45 -7.46 -0.24 -7.08
C ALA A 45 -7.44 -1.77 -6.89
N PRO A 46 -6.46 -2.53 -7.41
CA PRO A 46 -6.36 -3.97 -7.15
C PRO A 46 -6.10 -4.29 -5.66
N VAL A 47 -5.37 -3.44 -4.92
CA VAL A 47 -5.15 -3.64 -3.47
C VAL A 47 -6.49 -3.65 -2.73
N ILE A 48 -7.26 -2.57 -2.85
CA ILE A 48 -8.58 -2.43 -2.23
C ILE A 48 -9.49 -3.58 -2.65
N GLN A 49 -9.48 -3.94 -3.93
CA GLN A 49 -10.28 -5.04 -4.46
C GLN A 49 -9.97 -6.37 -3.78
N TYR A 50 -8.69 -6.75 -3.68
CA TYR A 50 -8.31 -8.06 -3.17
C TYR A 50 -8.33 -8.13 -1.64
N LEU A 51 -7.98 -7.05 -0.93
CA LEU A 51 -8.14 -7.01 0.54
C LEU A 51 -9.62 -7.09 0.93
N ALA A 52 -10.51 -6.37 0.23
CA ALA A 52 -11.94 -6.46 0.45
C ALA A 52 -12.49 -7.86 0.12
N ALA A 53 -12.08 -8.46 -1.00
CA ALA A 53 -12.50 -9.82 -1.36
C ALA A 53 -12.03 -10.87 -0.35
N ALA A 54 -10.83 -10.69 0.21
CA ALA A 54 -10.25 -11.59 1.21
C ALA A 54 -10.90 -11.45 2.60
N GLY A 55 -11.67 -10.39 2.83
CA GLY A 55 -12.32 -10.13 4.10
C GLY A 55 -11.40 -9.50 5.13
N VAL A 56 -10.50 -8.61 4.71
CA VAL A 56 -9.80 -7.72 5.66
C VAL A 56 -10.84 -6.85 6.36
N GLY A 57 -10.92 -6.93 7.69
CA GLY A 57 -12.04 -6.39 8.48
C GLY A 57 -12.25 -4.90 8.30
N ARG A 58 -11.16 -4.13 8.32
CA ARG A 58 -11.18 -2.67 8.15
C ARG A 58 -10.20 -2.22 7.06
N ILE A 59 -10.68 -1.44 6.11
CA ILE A 59 -9.84 -0.84 5.06
C ILE A 59 -10.00 0.68 5.12
N GLY A 60 -8.93 1.38 5.49
CA GLY A 60 -8.80 2.82 5.33
C GLY A 60 -8.32 3.14 3.91
N VAL A 61 -8.91 4.13 3.25
CA VAL A 61 -8.46 4.60 1.94
C VAL A 61 -8.23 6.10 2.00
N VAL A 62 -7.01 6.53 1.73
CA VAL A 62 -6.61 7.95 1.71
C VAL A 62 -6.32 8.37 0.28
N ASP A 63 -7.05 9.35 -0.23
CA ASP A 63 -6.83 9.96 -1.56
C ASP A 63 -7.58 11.31 -1.59
N ASP A 64 -6.93 12.37 -2.10
CA ASP A 64 -7.51 13.71 -2.22
C ASP A 64 -8.08 14.02 -3.62
N ASP A 65 -7.94 13.10 -4.57
CA ASP A 65 -8.45 13.31 -5.93
C ASP A 65 -9.90 12.85 -6.10
N VAL A 66 -10.46 13.29 -7.24
CA VAL A 66 -11.71 12.78 -7.80
C VAL A 66 -11.45 11.80 -8.95
N VAL A 67 -12.42 10.95 -9.25
CA VAL A 67 -12.36 10.03 -10.39
C VAL A 67 -12.41 10.83 -11.70
N GLU A 68 -11.41 10.63 -12.56
CA GLU A 68 -11.42 11.16 -13.92
C GLU A 68 -11.59 10.06 -14.97
N ARG A 69 -12.19 10.41 -16.11
CA ARG A 69 -12.33 9.48 -17.25
C ARG A 69 -10.98 8.93 -17.75
N SER A 70 -9.92 9.75 -17.68
CA SER A 70 -8.55 9.38 -18.05
C SER A 70 -7.97 8.26 -17.16
N ASN A 71 -8.55 8.07 -15.97
CA ASN A 71 -8.09 7.11 -14.98
C ASN A 71 -8.63 5.70 -15.23
N LEU A 72 -9.81 5.59 -15.85
CA LEU A 72 -10.59 4.35 -15.96
C LEU A 72 -9.90 3.24 -16.77
N GLN A 73 -8.87 3.57 -17.54
CA GLN A 73 -8.07 2.57 -18.25
C GLN A 73 -7.20 1.70 -17.32
N ARG A 74 -7.01 2.11 -16.05
CA ARG A 74 -6.17 1.39 -15.07
C ARG A 74 -6.71 1.36 -13.63
N GLN A 75 -7.68 2.21 -13.29
CA GLN A 75 -8.27 2.27 -11.94
C GLN A 75 -9.60 1.51 -11.89
N VAL A 76 -9.50 0.17 -11.88
CA VAL A 76 -10.60 -0.74 -12.23
C VAL A 76 -11.71 -0.91 -11.17
N ILE A 77 -11.56 -0.28 -10.00
CA ILE A 77 -12.62 -0.22 -8.99
C ILE A 77 -13.60 0.95 -9.22
N HIS A 78 -13.21 1.92 -10.05
CA HIS A 78 -14.04 3.06 -10.45
C HIS A 78 -14.74 2.79 -11.78
N ALA A 79 -15.87 3.44 -12.00
CA ALA A 79 -16.64 3.34 -13.25
C ALA A 79 -16.90 4.71 -13.90
N ASP A 80 -17.36 4.68 -15.15
CA ASP A 80 -17.82 5.88 -15.88
C ASP A 80 -18.88 6.69 -15.11
N ALA A 81 -19.71 6.01 -14.32
CA ALA A 81 -20.73 6.64 -13.48
C ALA A 81 -20.16 7.38 -12.26
N ASP A 82 -18.90 7.13 -11.90
CA ASP A 82 -18.23 7.73 -10.75
C ASP A 82 -17.41 8.98 -11.12
N VAL A 83 -17.32 9.35 -12.40
CA VAL A 83 -16.53 10.52 -12.83
C VAL A 83 -16.98 11.79 -12.08
N GLY A 84 -16.02 12.45 -11.43
CA GLY A 84 -16.23 13.64 -10.59
C GLY A 84 -16.58 13.35 -9.13
N ILE A 85 -16.71 12.09 -8.73
CA ILE A 85 -16.87 11.67 -7.33
C ILE A 85 -15.47 11.52 -6.70
N PRO A 86 -15.25 11.88 -5.42
CA PRO A 86 -14.01 11.58 -4.70
C PRO A 86 -13.63 10.11 -4.85
N LYS A 87 -12.35 9.81 -5.12
CA LYS A 87 -11.92 8.42 -5.35
C LYS A 87 -12.18 7.53 -4.14
N VAL A 88 -11.96 8.04 -2.93
CA VAL A 88 -12.23 7.33 -1.67
C VAL A 88 -13.69 6.92 -1.53
N GLU A 89 -14.62 7.77 -1.94
CA GLU A 89 -16.07 7.48 -1.92
C GLU A 89 -16.47 6.47 -3.00
N SER A 90 -15.87 6.55 -4.20
CA SER A 90 -16.05 5.54 -5.24
C SER A 90 -15.49 4.17 -4.80
N ALA A 91 -14.32 4.15 -4.17
CA ALA A 91 -13.70 2.95 -3.62
C ALA A 91 -14.56 2.32 -2.52
N LYS A 92 -15.09 3.13 -1.59
CA LYS A 92 -16.02 2.68 -0.56
C LYS A 92 -17.25 1.99 -1.15
N LYS A 93 -17.92 2.62 -2.12
CA LYS A 93 -19.07 2.01 -2.83
C LYS A 93 -18.71 0.69 -3.52
N PHE A 94 -17.51 0.61 -4.09
CA PHE A 94 -17.03 -0.63 -4.70
C PHE A 94 -16.91 -1.75 -3.66
N VAL A 95 -16.27 -1.47 -2.53
CA VAL A 95 -16.08 -2.46 -1.45
C VAL A 95 -17.39 -2.89 -0.85
N GLU A 96 -18.29 -1.96 -0.49
CA GLU A 96 -19.61 -2.28 0.09
C GLU A 96 -20.44 -3.19 -0.83
N ARG A 97 -20.30 -3.02 -2.16
CA ARG A 97 -20.95 -3.89 -3.15
C ARG A 97 -20.28 -5.26 -3.27
N LEU A 98 -18.95 -5.31 -3.17
CA LEU A 98 -18.18 -6.55 -3.30
C LEU A 98 -18.29 -7.41 -2.04
N ASN A 99 -18.10 -6.80 -0.88
CA ASN A 99 -18.08 -7.45 0.42
C ASN A 99 -18.68 -6.53 1.51
N PRO A 100 -19.97 -6.70 1.85
CA PRO A 100 -20.64 -5.88 2.86
C PRO A 100 -20.17 -6.17 4.29
N ASP A 101 -19.35 -7.21 4.50
CA ASP A 101 -18.80 -7.55 5.82
C ASP A 101 -17.55 -6.71 6.17
N VAL A 102 -16.99 -5.99 5.19
CA VAL A 102 -15.78 -5.17 5.34
C VAL A 102 -16.15 -3.73 5.69
N THR A 103 -15.54 -3.18 6.74
CA THR A 103 -15.68 -1.77 7.11
C THR A 103 -14.71 -0.94 6.28
N VAL A 104 -15.22 0.11 5.62
CA VAL A 104 -14.38 1.03 4.84
C VAL A 104 -14.47 2.46 5.35
N GLU A 105 -13.30 3.02 5.60
CA GLU A 105 -13.10 4.40 6.04
C GLU A 105 -12.51 5.21 4.89
N ALA A 106 -13.29 6.19 4.43
CA ALA A 106 -12.91 7.08 3.35
C ALA A 106 -12.28 8.34 3.94
N HIS A 107 -10.98 8.51 3.72
CA HIS A 107 -10.21 9.67 4.15
C HIS A 107 -9.98 10.57 2.93
N GLU A 108 -10.95 11.45 2.63
CA GLU A 108 -10.86 12.44 1.55
C GLU A 108 -9.91 13.59 1.97
N THR A 109 -8.64 13.27 2.11
CA THR A 109 -7.59 14.19 2.54
C THR A 109 -6.29 13.86 1.83
N ARG A 110 -5.44 14.87 1.70
CA ARG A 110 -4.07 14.67 1.30
C ARG A 110 -3.29 14.16 2.49
N LEU A 111 -2.47 13.14 2.28
CA LEU A 111 -1.55 12.69 3.31
C LEU A 111 -0.42 13.71 3.47
N ASP A 112 -0.23 14.22 4.67
CA ASP A 112 0.79 15.21 5.03
C ASP A 112 1.31 15.00 6.45
N THR A 113 2.24 15.84 6.90
CA THR A 113 2.86 15.75 8.22
C THR A 113 1.88 15.94 9.37
N ASP A 114 0.72 16.56 9.15
CA ASP A 114 -0.26 16.85 10.21
C ASP A 114 -1.16 15.64 10.49
N ASN A 115 -1.29 14.70 9.54
CA ASN A 115 -2.22 13.56 9.66
C ASN A 115 -1.58 12.17 9.48
N VAL A 116 -0.37 12.07 8.92
CA VAL A 116 0.21 10.77 8.57
C VAL A 116 0.50 9.88 9.78
N GLU A 117 0.98 10.44 10.89
CA GLU A 117 1.31 9.65 12.10
C GLU A 117 0.04 9.02 12.70
N GLU A 118 -1.03 9.81 12.87
CA GLU A 118 -2.31 9.32 13.40
C GLU A 118 -2.92 8.26 12.47
N LEU A 119 -2.94 8.54 11.16
CA LEU A 119 -3.51 7.61 10.18
C LEU A 119 -2.72 6.31 10.12
N VAL A 120 -1.38 6.36 10.11
CA VAL A 120 -0.55 5.14 10.02
C VAL A 120 -0.69 4.31 11.29
N ALA A 121 -0.65 4.93 12.47
CA ALA A 121 -0.67 4.22 13.75
C ALA A 121 -2.00 3.48 14.03
N ASP A 122 -3.10 3.84 13.35
CA ASP A 122 -4.40 3.20 13.54
C ASP A 122 -4.58 1.92 12.71
N TYR A 123 -3.62 1.49 11.88
CA TYR A 123 -3.78 0.27 11.07
C TYR A 123 -2.64 -0.74 11.28
N ASP A 124 -2.96 -2.03 11.09
CA ASP A 124 -1.99 -3.12 11.27
C ASP A 124 -0.96 -3.19 10.12
N VAL A 125 -1.34 -2.71 8.94
CA VAL A 125 -0.47 -2.63 7.76
C VAL A 125 -0.81 -1.41 6.91
N VAL A 126 0.21 -0.78 6.33
CA VAL A 126 0.05 0.25 5.31
C VAL A 126 0.38 -0.32 3.93
N VAL A 127 -0.39 0.04 2.92
CA VAL A 127 -0.08 -0.20 1.51
C VAL A 127 0.19 1.15 0.85
N ASP A 128 1.46 1.42 0.57
CA ASP A 128 1.86 2.63 -0.15
C ASP A 128 1.64 2.44 -1.65
N ALA A 129 0.50 2.92 -2.12
CA ALA A 129 0.09 2.93 -3.51
C ALA A 129 0.18 4.34 -4.13
N SER A 130 1.00 5.22 -3.52
CA SER A 130 1.17 6.61 -3.94
C SER A 130 2.08 6.75 -5.17
N ASP A 131 1.83 7.80 -5.95
CA ASP A 131 2.53 8.05 -7.21
C ASP A 131 3.56 9.19 -7.13
N ASN A 132 3.81 9.74 -5.93
CA ASN A 132 4.73 10.84 -5.71
C ASN A 132 5.76 10.54 -4.62
N PHE A 133 6.96 11.10 -4.75
CA PHE A 133 8.04 10.85 -3.80
C PHE A 133 7.76 11.35 -2.38
N PRO A 134 7.28 12.59 -2.15
CA PRO A 134 6.98 13.08 -0.80
C PRO A 134 6.15 12.12 0.05
N THR A 135 5.05 11.59 -0.50
CA THR A 135 4.18 10.64 0.21
C THR A 135 4.91 9.35 0.57
N ARG A 136 5.75 8.81 -0.32
CA ARG A 136 6.55 7.59 -0.05
C ARG A 136 7.50 7.76 1.13
N TYR A 137 8.19 8.90 1.18
CA TYR A 137 9.09 9.22 2.30
C TYR A 137 8.31 9.48 3.59
N MET A 138 7.19 10.20 3.55
CA MET A 138 6.34 10.43 4.73
C MET A 138 5.80 9.12 5.31
N VAL A 139 5.25 8.26 4.46
CA VAL A 139 4.73 6.95 4.87
C VAL A 139 5.83 6.10 5.48
N ASN A 140 7.01 6.04 4.84
CA ASN A 140 8.15 5.30 5.38
C ASN A 140 8.53 5.75 6.79
N ASP A 141 8.68 7.06 6.98
CA ASP A 141 9.20 7.62 8.22
C ASP A 141 8.19 7.44 9.36
N ALA A 142 6.92 7.78 9.12
CA ALA A 142 5.84 7.60 10.08
C ALA A 142 5.63 6.12 10.44
N ALA A 143 5.61 5.22 9.44
CA ALA A 143 5.41 3.81 9.67
C ALA A 143 6.57 3.18 10.47
N ARG A 144 7.81 3.64 10.24
CA ARG A 144 8.95 3.20 11.04
C ARG A 144 8.85 3.66 12.50
N ILE A 145 8.43 4.91 12.74
CA ILE A 145 8.28 5.46 14.10
C ILE A 145 7.17 4.73 14.87
N HIS A 146 6.11 4.30 14.19
CA HIS A 146 4.95 3.64 14.79
C HIS A 146 4.99 2.12 14.73
N ASP A 147 6.10 1.51 14.32
CA ASP A 147 6.25 0.06 14.17
C ASP A 147 5.17 -0.60 13.28
N VAL A 148 4.73 0.10 12.23
CA VAL A 148 3.73 -0.41 11.28
C VAL A 148 4.42 -0.86 9.99
N PRO A 149 4.20 -2.10 9.51
CA PRO A 149 4.80 -2.55 8.26
C PRO A 149 4.14 -1.92 7.02
N VAL A 150 4.90 -1.76 5.95
CA VAL A 150 4.47 -1.15 4.69
C VAL A 150 4.69 -2.10 3.50
N ALA A 151 3.63 -2.39 2.74
CA ALA A 151 3.72 -3.00 1.42
C ALA A 151 3.86 -1.89 0.35
N HIS A 152 5.10 -1.58 -0.03
CA HIS A 152 5.40 -0.49 -0.96
C HIS A 152 5.37 -0.94 -2.42
N GLY A 153 4.81 -0.11 -3.29
CA GLY A 153 4.81 -0.31 -4.74
C GLY A 153 5.06 0.97 -5.51
N ALA A 154 5.80 0.85 -6.61
CA ALA A 154 6.04 1.94 -7.55
C ALA A 154 6.04 1.41 -8.99
N ILE A 155 5.71 2.29 -9.94
CA ILE A 155 5.68 1.96 -11.37
C ILE A 155 6.24 3.08 -12.21
N TYR A 156 6.79 2.71 -13.37
CA TYR A 156 7.22 3.64 -14.40
C TYR A 156 7.16 2.97 -15.77
N LYS A 157 6.34 3.49 -16.70
CA LYS A 157 6.14 2.95 -18.06
C LYS A 157 5.70 1.48 -18.12
N PHE A 158 6.69 0.57 -18.15
CA PHE A 158 6.56 -0.88 -18.23
C PHE A 158 7.22 -1.60 -17.05
N GLU A 159 7.76 -0.84 -16.10
CA GLU A 159 8.56 -1.35 -14.99
C GLU A 159 7.78 -1.18 -13.68
N GLY A 160 7.74 -2.23 -12.89
CA GLY A 160 7.16 -2.27 -11.54
C GLY A 160 8.22 -2.56 -10.49
N GLN A 161 8.05 -1.97 -9.31
CA GLN A 161 8.89 -2.20 -8.15
C GLN A 161 8.02 -2.47 -6.93
N VAL A 162 8.37 -3.50 -6.15
CA VAL A 162 7.69 -3.84 -4.90
C VAL A 162 8.71 -4.22 -3.84
N THR A 163 8.50 -3.76 -2.61
CA THR A 163 9.23 -4.26 -1.44
C THR A 163 8.35 -4.19 -0.21
N THR A 164 8.74 -4.91 0.85
CA THR A 164 8.06 -4.84 2.14
C THR A 164 8.99 -4.20 3.15
N LEU A 165 8.54 -3.13 3.78
CA LEU A 165 9.26 -2.43 4.83
C LEU A 165 8.68 -2.90 6.16
N THR A 166 9.52 -3.44 7.03
CA THR A 166 9.11 -3.96 8.34
C THR A 166 9.73 -3.11 9.46
N PRO A 167 9.17 -3.16 10.68
CA PRO A 167 9.71 -2.43 11.83
C PRO A 167 11.14 -2.80 12.21
N ASP A 168 11.57 -4.03 11.91
CA ASP A 168 12.92 -4.54 12.25
C ASP A 168 13.87 -4.64 11.05
N GLY A 169 13.41 -4.26 9.85
CA GLY A 169 14.17 -4.40 8.59
C GLY A 169 14.68 -3.09 8.02
N PRO A 170 15.34 -3.12 6.84
CA PRO A 170 15.75 -1.91 6.14
C PRO A 170 14.54 -1.10 5.65
N CYS A 171 14.54 0.20 5.95
CA CYS A 171 13.50 1.13 5.52
C CYS A 171 13.70 1.63 4.08
N TYR A 172 12.73 2.38 3.54
CA TYR A 172 12.79 2.97 2.19
C TYR A 172 14.03 3.85 2.02
N ARG A 173 14.42 4.61 3.05
CA ARG A 173 15.62 5.48 3.02
C ARG A 173 16.93 4.70 2.99
N CYS A 174 16.96 3.43 3.41
CA CYS A 174 18.12 2.56 3.21
C CYS A 174 18.32 2.19 1.74
N LEU A 175 17.22 2.10 0.98
CA LEU A 175 17.23 1.80 -0.45
C LEU A 175 17.44 3.07 -1.29
N PHE A 176 16.66 4.12 -1.02
CA PHE A 176 16.70 5.42 -1.68
C PHE A 176 16.84 6.51 -0.61
N ARG A 177 18.08 7.00 -0.39
CA ARG A 177 18.36 7.94 0.70
C ARG A 177 17.55 9.24 0.61
N GLU A 178 17.45 9.76 -0.60
CA GLU A 178 16.83 11.06 -0.92
C GLU A 178 16.01 10.95 -2.19
N ALA A 179 14.92 11.73 -2.26
CA ALA A 179 14.11 11.82 -3.46
C ALA A 179 14.94 12.46 -4.60
N PRO A 180 14.69 12.07 -5.86
CA PRO A 180 15.24 12.80 -7.00
C PRO A 180 14.81 14.27 -6.98
N GLU A 181 15.64 15.16 -7.52
CA GLU A 181 15.28 16.58 -7.62
C GLU A 181 13.94 16.75 -8.36
N PRO A 182 13.05 17.67 -7.91
CA PRO A 182 11.76 17.89 -8.55
C PRO A 182 11.87 18.13 -10.05
N GLY A 183 11.08 17.38 -10.83
CA GLY A 183 11.05 17.49 -12.29
C GLY A 183 12.11 16.69 -13.04
N THR A 184 13.03 15.99 -12.35
CA THR A 184 14.01 15.10 -12.99
C THR A 184 13.40 13.76 -13.43
N VAL A 185 12.41 13.28 -12.68
CA VAL A 185 11.63 12.08 -13.01
C VAL A 185 10.23 12.52 -13.42
N PRO A 186 9.84 12.32 -14.69
CA PRO A 186 8.48 12.59 -15.15
C PRO A 186 7.44 11.75 -14.40
N ASP A 187 6.27 12.32 -14.11
CA ASP A 187 5.18 11.57 -13.48
C ASP A 187 4.50 10.60 -14.48
N CYS A 188 3.67 9.69 -13.94
CA CYS A 188 2.94 8.72 -14.74
C CYS A 188 1.91 9.37 -15.67
N ALA A 189 1.34 10.51 -15.29
CA ALA A 189 0.33 11.23 -16.07
C ALA A 189 0.91 11.82 -17.36
N THR A 190 2.16 12.29 -17.31
CA THR A 190 2.88 12.86 -18.46
C THR A 190 3.57 11.81 -19.31
N THR A 191 4.12 10.77 -18.68
CA THR A 191 4.90 9.73 -19.38
C THR A 191 4.04 8.65 -20.02
N GLY A 192 2.87 8.40 -19.44
CA GLY A 192 2.05 7.23 -19.75
C GLY A 192 2.56 5.97 -19.06
N VAL A 193 1.62 5.06 -18.78
CA VAL A 193 1.88 3.77 -18.14
C VAL A 193 1.02 2.70 -18.81
N LEU A 194 1.57 1.51 -19.01
CA LEU A 194 0.79 0.37 -19.50
C LEU A 194 -0.31 0.06 -18.49
N GLY A 195 -1.59 0.17 -18.87
CA GLY A 195 -2.71 0.14 -17.92
C GLY A 195 -2.78 -1.07 -16.99
N VAL A 196 -2.33 -2.25 -17.47
CA VAL A 196 -2.30 -3.48 -16.67
C VAL A 196 -1.14 -3.54 -15.67
N LEU A 197 -0.05 -2.79 -15.89
CA LEU A 197 1.14 -2.78 -15.04
C LEU A 197 0.80 -2.42 -13.57
N PRO A 198 0.10 -1.30 -13.28
CA PRO A 198 -0.36 -1.01 -11.92
C PRO A 198 -1.23 -2.14 -11.34
N GLY A 199 -2.05 -2.79 -12.18
CA GLY A 199 -2.86 -3.94 -11.80
C GLY A 199 -2.01 -5.08 -11.25
N THR A 200 -0.98 -5.48 -12.00
CA THR A 200 -0.04 -6.55 -11.59
C THR A 200 0.70 -6.16 -10.31
N VAL A 201 1.27 -4.95 -10.25
CA VAL A 201 2.06 -4.50 -9.09
C VAL A 201 1.19 -4.36 -7.84
N GLY A 202 -0.02 -3.82 -7.96
CA GLY A 202 -0.95 -3.72 -6.84
C GLY A 202 -1.45 -5.09 -6.35
N CYS A 203 -1.60 -6.09 -7.23
CA CYS A 203 -1.86 -7.48 -6.77
C CYS A 203 -0.69 -8.06 -5.97
N ILE A 204 0.56 -7.73 -6.34
CA ILE A 204 1.74 -8.15 -5.56
C ILE A 204 1.74 -7.42 -4.21
N GLN A 205 1.44 -6.11 -4.17
CA GLN A 205 1.30 -5.37 -2.91
C GLN A 205 0.21 -5.97 -2.02
N ALA A 206 -0.96 -6.32 -2.58
CA ALA A 206 -2.03 -6.99 -1.84
C ALA A 206 -1.55 -8.34 -1.28
N THR A 207 -0.74 -9.08 -2.03
CA THR A 207 -0.13 -10.34 -1.57
C THR A 207 0.80 -10.11 -0.39
N GLU A 208 1.66 -9.08 -0.43
CA GLU A 208 2.53 -8.74 0.71
C GLU A 208 1.72 -8.30 1.95
N ALA A 209 0.70 -7.45 1.77
CA ALA A 209 -0.18 -7.02 2.86
C ALA A 209 -0.93 -8.20 3.51
N MET A 210 -1.42 -9.14 2.69
CA MET A 210 -2.06 -10.37 3.18
C MET A 210 -1.09 -11.24 3.98
N LYS A 211 0.16 -11.40 3.54
CA LYS A 211 1.19 -12.14 4.28
C LYS A 211 1.51 -11.49 5.63
N LEU A 212 1.58 -10.15 5.67
CA LEU A 212 1.77 -9.39 6.91
C LEU A 212 0.60 -9.62 7.89
N LEU A 213 -0.64 -9.45 7.44
CA LEU A 213 -1.84 -9.65 8.27
C LEU A 213 -2.00 -11.10 8.77
N LEU A 214 -1.63 -12.07 7.95
CA LEU A 214 -1.67 -13.49 8.30
C LEU A 214 -0.50 -13.91 9.20
N GLU A 215 0.57 -13.12 9.20
CA GLU A 215 1.89 -13.45 9.76
C GLU A 215 2.41 -14.78 9.18
N THR A 216 2.31 -14.94 7.85
CA THR A 216 2.68 -16.18 7.15
C THR A 216 3.44 -15.93 5.86
N GLY A 217 4.34 -16.85 5.52
CA GLY A 217 5.21 -16.76 4.35
C GLY A 217 6.37 -15.76 4.48
N ASP A 218 7.20 -15.68 3.45
CA ASP A 218 8.37 -14.79 3.43
C ASP A 218 8.03 -13.50 2.68
N VAL A 219 7.96 -12.38 3.39
CA VAL A 219 7.71 -11.04 2.82
C VAL A 219 8.95 -10.47 2.10
N LEU A 220 8.78 -9.47 1.25
CA LEU A 220 9.86 -8.82 0.48
C LEU A 220 10.78 -7.91 1.32
N GLU A 221 10.93 -8.18 2.61
CA GLU A 221 11.89 -7.49 3.48
C GLU A 221 13.31 -7.63 2.92
N GLY A 222 14.04 -6.51 2.84
CA GLY A 222 15.41 -6.45 2.32
C GLY A 222 15.55 -6.88 0.86
N ARG A 223 14.45 -6.99 0.11
CA ARG A 223 14.42 -7.42 -1.30
C ARG A 223 13.53 -6.49 -2.12
N LEU A 224 14.11 -5.84 -3.13
CA LEU A 224 13.35 -5.10 -4.12
C LEU A 224 13.01 -6.04 -5.27
N LEU A 225 11.73 -6.37 -5.43
CA LEU A 225 11.22 -7.08 -6.59
C LEU A 225 11.06 -6.09 -7.75
N PHE A 226 11.76 -6.35 -8.84
CA PHE A 226 11.63 -5.64 -10.11
C PHE A 226 10.83 -6.49 -11.10
N TYR A 227 9.81 -5.89 -11.71
CA TYR A 227 8.97 -6.49 -12.74
C TYR A 227 9.14 -5.72 -14.05
N ASP A 228 9.66 -6.37 -15.09
CA ASP A 228 9.66 -5.85 -16.45
C ASP A 228 8.49 -6.44 -17.24
N ALA A 229 7.51 -5.62 -17.61
CA ALA A 229 6.34 -6.06 -18.37
C ALA A 229 6.61 -6.26 -19.87
N MET A 230 7.67 -5.69 -20.43
CA MET A 230 8.04 -5.91 -21.84
C MET A 230 8.66 -7.29 -22.02
N ASP A 231 9.60 -7.65 -21.14
CA ASP A 231 10.31 -8.92 -21.19
C ASP A 231 9.64 -10.02 -20.35
N MET A 232 8.64 -9.66 -19.53
CA MET A 232 7.94 -10.53 -18.60
C MET A 232 8.89 -11.21 -17.60
N THR A 233 9.82 -10.44 -17.04
CA THR A 233 10.80 -10.92 -16.06
C THR A 233 10.50 -10.40 -14.67
N PHE A 234 10.89 -11.20 -13.67
CA PHE A 234 10.83 -10.85 -12.26
C PHE A 234 12.21 -11.09 -11.66
N GLU A 235 12.84 -10.05 -11.15
CA GLU A 235 14.17 -10.10 -10.56
C GLU A 235 14.12 -9.51 -9.14
N THR A 236 14.85 -10.11 -8.21
CA THR A 236 14.95 -9.57 -6.84
C THR A 236 16.34 -9.02 -6.60
N VAL A 237 16.43 -7.76 -6.21
CA VAL A 237 17.68 -7.10 -5.81
C VAL A 237 17.72 -6.99 -4.28
N PRO A 238 18.68 -7.63 -3.60
CA PRO A 238 18.79 -7.52 -2.15
C PRO A 238 19.32 -6.13 -1.75
N TYR A 239 18.80 -5.58 -0.67
CA TYR A 239 19.31 -4.38 -0.01
C TYR A 239 19.37 -4.62 1.51
N ARG A 240 20.09 -3.74 2.22
CA ARG A 240 20.40 -3.91 3.64
C ARG A 240 20.19 -2.61 4.38
N GLU A 241 20.12 -2.72 5.71
CA GLU A 241 20.10 -1.56 6.58
C GLU A 241 21.37 -0.74 6.39
N ASN A 242 21.18 0.58 6.40
CA ASN A 242 22.27 1.53 6.39
C ASN A 242 22.44 2.08 7.81
N PRO A 243 23.60 1.87 8.47
CA PRO A 243 23.85 2.40 9.81
C PRO A 243 23.72 3.93 9.91
N ASP A 244 23.97 4.62 8.79
CA ASP A 244 23.86 6.09 8.67
C ASP A 244 22.47 6.53 8.17
N CYS A 245 21.46 5.66 8.23
CA CYS A 245 20.09 6.01 7.87
C CYS A 245 19.50 6.95 8.95
N PRO A 246 18.95 8.12 8.56
CA PRO A 246 18.37 9.05 9.54
C PRO A 246 17.09 8.54 10.20
N VAL A 247 16.51 7.42 9.74
CA VAL A 247 15.20 6.91 10.20
C VAL A 247 15.29 5.57 10.91
N CYS A 248 16.24 4.71 10.54
CA CYS A 248 16.41 3.40 11.19
C CYS A 248 17.87 3.09 11.57
N GLY A 249 18.78 4.06 11.43
CA GLY A 249 20.19 3.92 11.79
C GLY A 249 20.46 4.25 13.27
N GLU A 250 21.74 4.39 13.64
CA GLU A 250 22.13 4.61 15.04
C GLU A 250 21.68 5.95 15.62
N SER A 251 21.44 6.94 14.76
CA SER A 251 20.94 8.28 15.11
C SER A 251 19.57 8.52 14.46
N ALA A 252 18.69 7.52 14.55
CA ALA A 252 17.33 7.61 14.01
C ALA A 252 16.54 8.77 14.64
N ILE A 253 15.70 9.42 13.84
CA ILE A 253 14.70 10.37 14.31
C ILE A 253 13.65 9.67 15.18
N ASP A 254 13.13 10.38 16.18
CA ASP A 254 12.04 9.91 17.05
C ASP A 254 10.66 10.50 16.62
N SER A 255 10.64 11.45 15.69
CA SER A 255 9.42 12.10 15.19
C SER A 255 9.67 12.71 13.80
N ILE A 256 8.59 12.82 13.01
CA ILE A 256 8.63 13.54 11.73
C ILE A 256 8.38 15.06 11.87
N GLU A 257 8.14 15.57 13.08
CA GLU A 257 7.82 16.98 13.33
C GLU A 257 8.94 17.90 12.79
N GLY A 258 8.57 18.87 11.96
CA GLY A 258 9.50 19.83 11.37
C GLY A 258 10.29 19.32 10.16
N ILE A 259 10.09 18.08 9.71
CA ILE A 259 10.67 17.57 8.47
C ILE A 259 9.87 18.12 7.28
N GLU A 260 10.56 18.81 6.37
CA GLU A 260 9.96 19.24 5.11
C GLU A 260 10.11 18.16 4.04
N TYR A 261 9.01 17.49 3.70
CA TYR A 261 8.94 16.53 2.59
C TYR A 261 8.78 17.25 1.23
N SER A 262 9.69 18.17 0.96
CA SER A 262 9.80 18.90 -0.29
C SER A 262 11.18 18.70 -0.91
N GLY A 263 11.31 18.94 -2.22
CA GLY A 263 12.60 18.76 -2.90
C GLY A 263 13.10 17.31 -2.82
N GLY A 264 14.29 17.12 -2.26
CA GLY A 264 14.93 15.82 -2.05
C GLY A 264 14.41 15.03 -0.84
N CYS A 265 13.43 15.55 -0.08
CA CYS A 265 12.93 14.92 1.15
C CYS A 265 14.06 14.60 2.15
N THR A 266 15.05 15.49 2.23
CA THR A 266 16.22 15.34 3.10
C THR A 266 15.84 15.58 4.55
N ILE A 267 16.36 14.76 5.46
CA ILE A 267 16.33 15.01 6.89
C ILE A 267 17.65 15.70 7.23
N ALA A 268 17.59 16.91 7.78
CA ALA A 268 18.79 17.64 8.20
C ALA A 268 19.44 16.95 9.42
N ASP A 269 20.78 16.92 9.44
CA ASP A 269 21.58 16.45 10.57
C ASP A 269 21.43 17.32 11.83
#